data_AF-A0A834N524-F1
#
_entry.id   AF-A0A834N524-F1
#
_cell.length_a   1.000
_cell.length_b   1.000
_cell.length_c   1.000
_cell.angle_alpha   90.00
_cell.angle_beta   90.00
_cell.angle_gamma   90.00
#
_symmetry.space_group_name_H-M   'P 1'
#
loop_
_entity.id
_entity.type
_entity.pdbx_description
1 polymer ?
#
loop_
_entity_poly.entity_id
_entity_poly.type
_entity_poly.pdbx_seq_one_letter_code
_entity_poly.pdbx_strand_id
1 'polypeptide(L)'
;MENHIRPPQPLSNNSPKTWLLWKEEFIIFMKLLGHMSRPEYYKANLFKNFIGPVGLEIISKLSFDHPNDKDNLDIIIKKIDEYHNPPRKEIERRYQFFNSSMKSNETIENYIQSLKEKAKECKFDNLEESLIIDVVILHAKDKELRKKYLQENNLNCEKIIEIYKNHRIATLESSSTTNSTALPKQKNKPIPVSKETESSNVSQKKSCWRCKSTHEVRQCPAWNYKCKNCGELHHFEISCRNVASSQNKPCYKNMNNLNKNGKPGNHNKTLNNLLK
;
A
#
# COMPACT_ATOMS: atom_id res chain seq x y z
N MET A 1 31.47 28.55 39.64
CA MET A 1 30.91 29.50 38.66
C MET A 1 29.52 29.01 38.36
N GLU A 2 28.49 29.71 38.85
CA GLU A 2 27.11 29.38 38.50
C GLU A 2 26.93 29.67 37.01
N ASN A 3 26.63 28.62 36.25
CA ASN A 3 26.30 28.76 34.84
C ASN A 3 25.05 29.62 34.74
N HIS A 4 25.18 30.83 34.20
CA HIS A 4 24.05 31.73 33.98
C HIS A 4 23.09 31.06 32.98
N ILE A 5 21.99 30.48 33.48
CA ILE A 5 21.00 29.81 32.64
C ILE A 5 20.26 30.90 31.86
N ARG A 6 20.40 30.90 30.54
CA ARG A 6 19.79 31.90 29.66
C ARG A 6 18.27 31.69 29.59
N PRO A 7 17.44 32.71 29.87
CA PRO A 7 16.00 32.64 29.64
C PRO A 7 15.68 32.64 28.14
N PRO A 8 14.56 32.00 27.73
CA PRO A 8 14.11 32.05 26.35
C PRO A 8 13.80 33.50 25.95
N GLN A 9 14.12 33.85 24.70
CA GLN A 9 13.72 35.14 24.16
C GLN A 9 12.22 35.14 23.86
N PRO A 10 11.52 36.28 23.86
CA PRO A 10 10.12 36.33 23.48
C PRO A 10 9.85 35.69 22.11
N LEU A 11 8.65 35.12 21.93
CA LEU A 11 8.26 34.48 20.69
C LEU A 11 8.33 35.49 19.53
N SER A 12 9.16 35.22 18.52
CA SER A 12 9.48 36.19 17.47
C SER A 12 8.40 36.35 16.41
N ASN A 13 7.64 35.30 16.12
CA ASN A 13 6.51 35.33 15.18
C ASN A 13 5.50 34.20 15.44
N ASN A 14 4.32 34.32 14.85
CA ASN A 14 3.25 33.33 14.91
C ASN A 14 3.43 32.24 13.82
N SER A 15 4.48 31.43 13.92
CA SER A 15 4.69 30.29 13.02
C SER A 15 4.90 28.98 13.79
N PRO A 16 4.46 27.82 13.25
CA PRO A 16 4.63 26.53 13.92
C PRO A 16 6.08 26.20 14.26
N LYS A 17 7.03 26.51 13.36
CA LYS A 17 8.45 26.23 13.56
C LYS A 17 9.03 27.05 14.71
N THR A 18 8.72 28.35 14.75
CA THR A 18 9.16 29.24 15.84
C THR A 18 8.57 28.82 17.18
N TRP A 19 7.29 28.43 17.20
CA TRP A 19 6.64 27.90 18.40
C TRP A 19 7.34 26.64 18.94
N LEU A 20 7.64 25.66 18.08
CA LEU A 20 8.31 24.43 18.50
C LEU A 20 9.69 24.70 19.13
N LEU A 21 10.50 25.54 18.49
CA LEU A 21 11.82 25.92 19.01
C LEU A 21 11.70 26.66 20.35
N TRP A 22 10.80 27.64 20.43
CA TRP A 22 10.60 28.43 21.64
C TRP A 22 10.10 27.57 22.81
N LYS A 23 9.16 26.66 22.55
CA LYS A 23 8.65 25.70 23.53
C LYS A 23 9.77 24.81 24.08
N GLU A 24 10.65 24.31 23.22
CA GLU A 24 11.81 23.52 23.66
C GLU A 24 12.75 24.34 24.56
N GLU A 25 13.10 25.57 24.14
CA GLU A 25 13.94 26.47 24.94
C GLU A 25 13.33 26.76 26.32
N PHE A 26 12.02 27.05 26.36
CA PHE A 26 11.31 27.30 27.61
C PHE A 26 11.30 26.07 28.53
N ILE A 27 11.04 24.86 27.99
CA ILE A 27 11.04 23.63 28.79
C ILE A 27 12.45 23.31 29.33
N ILE A 28 13.50 23.54 28.55
CA ILE A 28 14.89 23.39 29.00
C ILE A 28 15.16 24.35 30.17
N PHE A 29 14.80 25.63 30.01
CA PHE A 29 14.92 26.65 31.06
C PHE A 29 14.21 26.24 32.36
N MET A 30 12.96 25.79 32.25
CA MET A 30 12.15 25.33 33.40
C MET A 30 12.78 24.13 34.12
N LYS A 31 13.37 23.19 33.38
CA LYS A 31 14.05 22.01 33.94
C LYS A 31 15.33 22.40 34.68
N LEU A 32 16.18 23.23 34.06
CA LEU A 32 17.47 23.63 34.64
C LEU A 32 17.31 24.43 35.94
N LEU A 33 16.25 25.23 36.06
CA LEU A 33 15.95 26.00 37.28
C LEU A 33 15.03 25.29 38.28
N GLY A 34 14.66 24.03 38.02
CA GLY A 34 13.79 23.24 38.90
C GLY A 34 12.37 23.81 39.03
N HIS A 35 11.91 24.61 38.07
CA HIS A 35 10.56 25.20 38.08
C HIS A 35 9.48 24.19 37.73
N MET A 36 9.84 23.02 37.20
CA MET A 36 8.89 21.94 36.86
C MET A 36 8.11 21.42 38.08
N SER A 37 8.66 21.52 39.30
CA SER A 37 8.01 21.08 40.54
C SER A 37 7.08 22.13 41.16
N ARG A 38 7.02 23.33 40.61
CA ARG A 38 6.16 24.42 41.12
C ARG A 38 4.69 24.19 40.73
N PRO A 39 3.73 24.80 41.46
CA PRO A 39 2.31 24.71 41.14
C PRO A 39 2.00 25.19 39.71
N GLU A 40 0.98 24.61 39.08
CA GLU A 40 0.58 24.92 37.70
C GLU A 40 0.37 26.41 37.44
N TYR A 41 -0.34 27.11 38.34
CA TYR A 41 -0.57 28.55 38.24
C TYR A 41 0.74 29.35 38.15
N TYR A 42 1.77 28.98 38.92
CA TYR A 42 3.07 29.64 38.86
C TYR A 42 3.73 29.39 37.51
N LYS A 43 3.73 28.13 37.04
CA LYS A 43 4.31 27.74 35.75
C LYS A 43 3.60 28.45 34.58
N ALA A 44 2.28 28.55 34.62
CA ALA A 44 1.46 29.21 33.61
C ALA A 44 1.73 30.72 33.55
N ASN A 45 1.85 31.40 34.69
CA ASN A 45 2.17 32.83 34.71
C ASN A 45 3.61 33.12 34.29
N LEU A 46 4.55 32.25 34.67
CA LEU A 46 5.93 32.35 34.22
C LEU A 46 6.02 32.18 32.69
N PHE A 47 5.29 31.22 32.13
CA PHE A 47 5.15 31.04 30.69
C PHE A 47 4.57 32.29 30.00
N LYS A 48 3.46 32.84 30.50
CA LYS A 48 2.84 34.07 29.97
C LYS A 48 3.79 35.27 30.01
N ASN A 49 4.65 35.34 31.03
CA ASN A 49 5.66 36.38 31.17
C ASN A 49 6.75 36.29 30.09
N PHE A 50 7.25 35.07 29.82
CA PHE A 50 8.35 34.86 28.86
C PHE A 50 7.92 34.78 27.39
N ILE A 51 6.71 34.29 27.10
CA ILE A 51 6.28 34.10 25.70
C ILE A 51 6.13 35.42 24.94
N GLY A 52 5.93 36.52 25.66
CA GLY A 52 5.87 37.86 25.09
C GLY A 52 4.56 38.17 24.32
N PRO A 53 4.48 39.34 23.68
CA PRO A 53 3.24 39.87 23.14
C PRO A 53 2.62 38.99 22.04
N VAL A 54 3.44 38.44 21.14
CA VAL A 54 2.97 37.53 20.07
C VAL A 54 2.32 36.29 20.67
N GLY A 55 2.96 35.69 21.69
CA GLY A 55 2.41 34.53 22.38
C GLY A 55 1.13 34.84 23.15
N LEU A 56 1.08 35.98 23.84
CA LEU A 56 -0.12 36.44 24.55
C LEU A 56 -1.29 36.67 23.59
N GLU A 57 -1.03 37.19 22.38
CA GLU A 57 -2.05 37.34 21.33
C GLU A 57 -2.54 35.98 20.82
N ILE A 58 -1.69 34.97 20.74
CA ILE A 58 -2.12 33.60 20.42
C ILE A 58 -3.03 33.08 21.53
N ILE A 59 -2.58 33.16 22.80
CA ILE A 59 -3.33 32.67 23.97
C ILE A 59 -4.71 33.33 24.08
N SER A 60 -4.83 34.62 23.77
CA SER A 60 -6.12 35.32 23.82
C SER A 60 -7.13 34.83 22.78
N LYS A 61 -6.65 34.29 21.65
CA LYS A 61 -7.48 33.69 20.59
C LYS A 61 -7.88 32.24 20.88
N LEU A 62 -7.27 31.58 21.86
CA LEU A 62 -7.57 30.18 22.19
C LEU A 62 -8.89 30.05 22.93
N SER A 63 -9.61 28.96 22.63
CA SER A 63 -10.81 28.56 23.36
C SER A 63 -10.46 27.55 24.45
N PHE A 64 -10.83 27.88 25.69
CA PHE A 64 -10.62 27.07 26.88
C PHE A 64 -11.95 26.53 27.39
N ASP A 65 -11.92 25.31 27.91
CA ASP A 65 -13.13 24.58 28.30
C ASP A 65 -13.59 25.05 29.69
N HIS A 66 -12.64 25.39 30.57
CA HIS A 66 -12.89 25.99 31.86
C HIS A 66 -12.05 27.27 32.08
N PRO A 67 -12.52 28.25 32.88
CA PRO A 67 -11.76 29.46 33.18
C PRO A 67 -10.36 29.20 33.76
N ASN A 68 -10.25 28.17 34.61
CA ASN A 68 -9.01 27.80 35.29
C ASN A 68 -7.97 27.13 34.35
N ASP A 69 -8.38 26.70 33.16
CA ASP A 69 -7.46 26.09 32.18
C ASP A 69 -6.37 27.07 31.75
N LYS A 70 -6.68 28.37 31.77
CA LYS A 70 -5.72 29.45 31.48
C LYS A 70 -4.61 29.54 32.52
N ASP A 71 -4.71 28.84 33.64
CA ASP A 71 -3.73 28.81 34.72
C ASP A 71 -3.01 27.46 34.84
N ASN A 72 -3.18 26.59 33.85
CA ASN A 72 -2.48 25.31 33.76
C ASN A 72 -1.49 25.33 32.58
N LEU A 73 -0.20 25.13 32.85
CA LEU A 73 0.83 25.23 31.82
C LEU A 73 0.63 24.18 30.72
N ASP A 74 0.34 22.94 31.13
CA ASP A 74 0.19 21.82 30.21
C ASP A 74 -1.01 22.04 29.27
N ILE A 75 -2.11 22.60 29.79
CA ILE A 75 -3.28 22.92 28.97
C ILE A 75 -2.97 24.05 27.98
N ILE A 76 -2.27 25.11 28.41
CA ILE A 76 -1.89 26.22 27.54
C ILE A 76 -0.98 25.73 26.41
N ILE A 77 0.06 24.96 26.72
CA ILE A 77 0.98 24.40 25.73
C ILE A 77 0.21 23.53 24.74
N LYS A 78 -0.67 22.64 25.23
CA LYS A 78 -1.49 21.78 24.38
C LYS A 78 -2.38 22.57 23.43
N LYS A 79 -3.08 23.60 23.91
CA LYS A 79 -3.95 24.44 23.07
C LYS A 79 -3.16 25.23 22.03
N ILE A 80 -1.94 25.69 22.35
CA ILE A 80 -1.05 26.33 21.36
C ILE A 80 -0.53 25.32 20.33
N ASP A 81 -0.17 24.10 20.75
CA ASP A 81 0.20 23.01 19.84
C ASP A 81 -0.95 22.69 18.85
N GLU A 82 -2.19 22.62 19.34
CA GLU A 82 -3.40 22.42 18.53
C GLU A 82 -3.68 23.60 17.60
N TYR A 83 -3.44 24.83 18.05
CA TYR A 83 -3.58 26.03 17.22
C TYR A 83 -2.63 26.02 16.02
N HIS A 84 -1.37 25.64 16.24
CA HIS A 84 -0.38 25.54 15.16
C HIS A 84 -0.55 24.27 14.31
N ASN A 85 -1.11 23.20 14.87
CA ASN A 85 -1.34 21.93 14.18
C ASN A 85 -2.75 21.36 14.43
N PRO A 86 -3.80 21.98 13.86
CA PRO A 86 -5.18 21.59 14.08
C PRO A 86 -5.49 20.19 13.56
N PRO A 87 -6.43 19.44 14.19
CA PRO A 87 -6.74 18.05 13.82
C PRO A 87 -7.09 17.82 12.34
N ARG A 88 -7.73 18.79 11.68
CA ARG A 88 -8.04 18.71 10.25
C ARG A 88 -6.77 18.62 9.38
N LYS A 89 -5.71 19.36 9.74
CA LYS A 89 -4.43 19.29 9.04
C LYS A 89 -3.74 17.95 9.27
N GLU A 90 -3.86 17.39 10.48
CA GLU A 90 -3.33 16.05 10.78
C GLU A 90 -3.99 14.98 9.90
N ILE A 91 -5.33 14.99 9.78
CA ILE A 91 -6.07 14.06 8.90
C ILE A 91 -5.61 14.19 7.45
N GLU A 92 -5.46 15.42 6.95
CA GLU A 92 -4.98 15.68 5.59
C GLU A 92 -3.56 15.14 5.37
N ARG A 93 -2.65 15.39 6.32
CA ARG A 93 -1.27 14.89 6.28
C ARG A 93 -1.21 13.35 6.29
N ARG A 94 -2.01 12.72 7.15
CA ARG A 94 -2.15 11.25 7.18
C ARG A 94 -2.68 10.72 5.85
N TYR A 95 -3.69 11.35 5.28
CA TYR A 95 -4.21 10.99 3.96
C TYR A 95 -3.14 11.09 2.86
N GLN A 96 -2.34 12.16 2.85
CA GLN A 96 -1.24 12.33 1.90
C GLN A 96 -0.13 11.30 2.10
N PHE A 97 0.17 10.92 3.35
CA PHE A 97 1.12 9.87 3.69
C PHE A 97 0.67 8.51 3.16
N PHE A 98 -0.56 8.09 3.48
CA PHE A 98 -1.10 6.79 3.05
C PHE A 98 -1.33 6.68 1.54
N ASN A 99 -1.38 7.77 0.79
CA ASN A 99 -1.47 7.76 -0.68
C ASN A 99 -0.12 8.05 -1.37
N SER A 100 0.97 8.10 -0.62
CA SER A 100 2.30 8.37 -1.17
C SER A 100 2.90 7.12 -1.79
N SER A 101 2.79 6.98 -3.11
CA SER A 101 3.42 5.89 -3.88
C SER A 101 4.82 6.26 -4.40
N MET A 102 5.72 5.29 -4.48
CA MET A 102 7.05 5.46 -5.10
C MET A 102 6.96 5.90 -6.56
N LYS A 103 7.75 6.91 -6.96
CA LYS A 103 7.82 7.39 -8.35
C LYS A 103 8.62 6.41 -9.21
N SER A 104 8.39 6.42 -10.53
CA SER A 104 9.02 5.45 -11.47
C SER A 104 10.55 5.47 -11.47
N ASN A 105 11.17 6.63 -11.21
CA ASN A 105 12.63 6.83 -11.25
C ASN A 105 13.23 7.09 -9.87
N GLU A 106 12.49 6.80 -8.80
CA GLU A 106 12.93 7.02 -7.42
C GLU A 106 13.54 5.74 -6.85
N THR A 107 14.63 5.87 -6.09
CA THR A 107 15.21 4.75 -5.35
C THR A 107 14.37 4.41 -4.13
N ILE A 108 14.46 3.17 -3.64
CA ILE A 108 13.70 2.75 -2.45
C ILE A 108 14.10 3.57 -1.21
N GLU A 109 15.37 3.95 -1.11
CA GLU A 109 15.89 4.78 -0.01
C GLU A 109 15.29 6.18 -0.04
N ASN A 110 15.26 6.82 -1.20
CA ASN A 110 14.68 8.16 -1.34
C ASN A 110 13.17 8.14 -1.07
N TYR A 111 12.49 7.08 -1.51
CA TYR A 111 11.07 6.91 -1.22
C TYR A 111 10.79 6.75 0.28
N ILE A 112 11.54 5.89 0.97
CA ILE A 112 11.43 5.72 2.43
C ILE A 112 11.75 7.04 3.14
N GLN A 113 12.78 7.77 2.70
CA GLN A 113 13.13 9.06 3.27
C GLN A 113 12.01 10.09 3.10
N SER A 114 11.39 10.15 1.93
CA SER A 114 10.21 10.99 1.66
C SER A 114 9.01 10.61 2.54
N LEU A 115 8.79 9.31 2.78
CA LEU A 115 7.77 8.85 3.73
C LEU A 115 8.08 9.27 5.16
N LYS A 116 9.34 9.16 5.62
CA LYS A 116 9.78 9.64 6.94
C LYS A 116 9.53 11.14 7.11
N GLU A 117 9.84 11.93 6.09
CA GLU A 117 9.59 13.38 6.11
C GLU A 117 8.10 13.71 6.25
N LYS A 118 7.23 13.00 5.54
CA LYS A 118 5.77 13.16 5.67
C LYS A 118 5.24 12.67 7.03
N ALA A 119 5.78 11.58 7.54
CA ALA A 119 5.34 10.96 8.79
C ALA A 119 5.54 11.87 10.01
N LYS A 120 6.59 12.69 10.02
CA LYS A 120 6.87 13.70 11.07
C LYS A 120 5.68 14.63 11.34
N GLU A 121 4.89 14.91 10.32
CA GLU A 121 3.74 15.82 10.42
C GLU A 121 2.43 15.10 10.80
N CYS A 122 2.42 13.76 10.81
CA CYS A 122 1.23 12.93 10.95
C CYS A 122 0.91 12.50 12.39
N LYS A 123 1.78 12.80 13.38
CA LYS A 123 1.66 12.35 14.78
C LYS A 123 1.39 10.84 14.87
N PHE A 124 2.27 10.03 14.30
CA PHE A 124 2.19 8.57 14.43
C PHE A 124 2.86 8.03 15.70
N ASP A 125 3.52 8.90 16.46
CA ASP A 125 4.21 8.57 17.70
C ASP A 125 5.16 7.36 17.49
N ASN A 126 4.99 6.30 18.29
CA ASN A 126 5.82 5.10 18.22
C ASN A 126 5.51 4.18 17.03
N LEU A 127 4.48 4.46 16.23
CA LEU A 127 4.08 3.66 15.07
C LEU A 127 4.69 4.16 13.75
N GLU A 128 5.51 5.21 13.78
CA GLU A 128 6.08 5.84 12.57
C GLU A 128 6.75 4.80 11.64
N GLU A 129 7.69 4.00 12.15
CA GLU A 129 8.42 3.04 11.31
C GLU A 129 7.50 1.92 10.79
N SER A 130 6.61 1.38 11.62
CA SER A 130 5.68 0.32 11.20
C SER A 130 4.74 0.81 10.08
N LEU A 131 4.22 2.04 10.18
CA LEU A 131 3.31 2.58 9.18
C LEU A 131 4.03 2.91 7.86
N ILE A 132 5.30 3.32 7.92
CA ILE A 132 6.13 3.48 6.72
C ILE A 132 6.26 2.14 6.00
N ILE A 133 6.56 1.07 6.73
CA ILE A 133 6.68 -0.29 6.17
C ILE A 133 5.34 -0.71 5.53
N ASP A 134 4.22 -0.51 6.23
CA ASP A 134 2.89 -0.84 5.73
C ASP A 134 2.58 -0.11 4.41
N VAL A 135 2.90 1.19 4.32
CA VAL A 135 2.72 1.97 3.09
C VAL A 135 3.59 1.45 1.95
N VAL A 136 4.85 1.09 2.22
CA VAL A 136 5.74 0.51 1.20
C VAL A 136 5.16 -0.81 0.66
N ILE A 137 4.68 -1.69 1.55
CA ILE A 137 4.08 -2.98 1.16
C ILE A 137 2.78 -2.76 0.38
N LEU A 138 1.93 -1.84 0.83
CA LEU A 138 0.65 -1.50 0.19
C LEU A 138 0.87 -1.03 -1.26
N HIS A 139 1.88 -0.19 -1.49
CA HIS A 139 2.20 0.38 -2.80
C HIS A 139 3.18 -0.45 -3.65
N ALA A 140 3.67 -1.59 -3.14
CA ALA A 140 4.51 -2.50 -3.93
C ALA A 140 3.70 -3.07 -5.11
N LYS A 141 3.97 -2.60 -6.33
CA LYS A 141 3.26 -3.00 -7.56
C LYS A 141 3.55 -4.45 -7.97
N ASP A 142 4.75 -4.92 -7.66
CA ASP A 142 5.19 -6.28 -7.96
C ASP A 142 4.66 -7.25 -6.89
N LYS A 143 3.89 -8.25 -7.34
CA LYS A 143 3.26 -9.24 -6.47
C LYS A 143 4.27 -10.16 -5.80
N GLU A 144 5.35 -10.52 -6.49
CA GLU A 144 6.39 -11.38 -5.92
C GLU A 144 7.20 -10.63 -4.87
N LEU A 145 7.52 -9.36 -5.12
CA LEU A 145 8.13 -8.49 -4.12
C LEU A 145 7.24 -8.36 -2.88
N ARG A 146 5.95 -8.07 -3.07
CA ARG A 146 4.98 -7.96 -1.97
C ARG A 146 4.92 -9.25 -1.17
N LYS A 147 4.90 -10.40 -1.84
CA LYS A 147 4.90 -11.72 -1.18
C LYS A 147 6.16 -11.91 -0.33
N LYS A 148 7.35 -11.53 -0.82
CA LYS A 148 8.59 -11.60 -0.05
C LYS A 148 8.53 -10.76 1.22
N TYR A 149 8.01 -9.52 1.12
CA TYR A 149 7.82 -8.69 2.32
C TYR A 149 6.90 -9.36 3.35
N LEU A 150 5.77 -9.92 2.91
CA LEU A 150 4.78 -10.54 3.80
C LEU A 150 5.24 -11.86 4.43
N GLN A 151 6.36 -12.45 3.99
CA GLN A 151 6.92 -13.67 4.56
C GLN A 151 7.90 -13.39 5.72
N GLU A 152 8.30 -12.14 5.91
CA GLU A 152 9.24 -11.74 6.97
C GLU A 152 8.52 -11.44 8.27
N ASN A 153 9.02 -12.01 9.38
CA ASN A 153 8.40 -11.84 10.70
C ASN A 153 8.74 -10.50 11.36
N ASN A 154 9.93 -9.95 11.09
CA ASN A 154 10.44 -8.74 11.73
C ASN A 154 11.03 -7.80 10.68
N LEU A 155 10.17 -7.01 10.05
CA LEU A 155 10.57 -5.99 9.07
C LEU A 155 10.97 -4.70 9.78
N ASN A 156 12.04 -4.10 9.27
CA ASN A 156 12.45 -2.72 9.56
C ASN A 156 12.79 -2.04 8.22
N CYS A 157 13.04 -0.73 8.22
CA CYS A 157 13.35 -0.01 6.99
C CYS A 157 14.56 -0.60 6.23
N GLU A 158 15.58 -1.06 6.96
CA GLU A 158 16.81 -1.61 6.38
C GLU A 158 16.55 -2.92 5.62
N LYS A 159 15.79 -3.85 6.21
CA LYS A 159 15.39 -5.11 5.57
C LYS A 159 14.50 -4.87 4.36
N ILE A 160 13.60 -3.89 4.41
CA ILE A 160 12.78 -3.52 3.25
C ILE A 160 13.65 -3.11 2.06
N ILE A 161 14.70 -2.31 2.31
CA ILE A 161 15.67 -1.88 1.30
C ILE A 161 16.45 -3.08 0.76
N GLU A 162 16.93 -3.95 1.64
CA GLU A 162 17.68 -5.15 1.25
C GLU A 162 16.85 -6.08 0.35
N ILE A 163 15.63 -6.42 0.76
CA ILE A 163 14.71 -7.28 -0.01
C ILE A 163 14.38 -6.64 -1.35
N TYR A 164 14.17 -5.32 -1.39
CA TYR A 164 13.92 -4.59 -2.63
C TYR A 164 15.08 -4.72 -3.62
N LYS A 165 16.31 -4.48 -3.16
CA LYS A 165 17.52 -4.56 -3.99
C LYS A 165 17.76 -5.96 -4.51
N ASN A 166 17.68 -6.96 -3.64
CA ASN A 166 17.85 -8.37 -4.01
C ASN A 166 16.79 -8.80 -5.04
N HIS A 167 15.54 -8.36 -4.86
CA HIS A 167 14.48 -8.60 -5.84
C HIS A 167 14.77 -7.93 -7.18
N ARG A 168 15.27 -6.69 -7.19
CA ARG A 168 15.60 -5.98 -8.43
C ARG A 168 16.71 -6.68 -9.21
N ILE A 169 17.78 -7.09 -8.55
CA ILE A 169 18.88 -7.86 -9.15
C ILE A 169 18.36 -9.15 -9.78
N ALA A 170 17.60 -9.95 -9.02
CA ALA A 170 17.05 -11.22 -9.51
C ALA A 170 16.12 -11.03 -10.73
N THR A 171 15.34 -9.94 -10.77
CA THR A 171 14.49 -9.64 -11.94
C THR A 171 15.30 -9.26 -13.18
N LEU A 172 16.43 -8.57 -13.02
CA LEU A 172 17.31 -8.21 -14.14
C LEU A 172 18.03 -9.43 -14.70
N GLU A 173 18.54 -10.30 -13.83
CA GLU A 173 19.20 -11.55 -14.23
C GLU A 173 18.24 -12.47 -14.99
N SER A 174 17.02 -12.66 -14.47
CA SER A 174 15.98 -13.48 -15.10
C SER A 174 15.55 -12.96 -16.48
N SER A 175 15.59 -11.65 -16.70
CA SER A 175 15.29 -11.03 -18.00
C SER A 175 16.45 -11.08 -19.00
N SER A 176 17.69 -11.29 -18.52
CA SER A 176 18.89 -11.34 -19.35
C SER A 176 19.17 -12.75 -19.88
N THR A 177 18.68 -13.80 -19.23
CA THR A 177 18.92 -15.21 -19.64
C THR A 177 18.09 -15.67 -20.84
N THR A 178 17.20 -14.85 -21.40
CA THR A 178 16.40 -15.25 -22.59
C THR A 178 17.07 -14.95 -23.94
N ASN A 179 18.27 -14.33 -23.95
CA ASN A 179 18.98 -13.96 -25.19
C ASN A 179 20.43 -14.50 -25.20
N SER A 180 20.61 -15.82 -25.17
CA SER A 180 21.92 -16.43 -25.48
C SER A 180 21.76 -17.79 -26.16
N THR A 181 21.99 -17.77 -27.48
CA THR A 181 22.72 -18.77 -28.27
C THR A 181 22.41 -20.25 -28.06
N ALA A 182 21.42 -20.77 -28.80
CA ALA A 182 21.41 -22.18 -29.21
C ALA A 182 22.06 -22.31 -30.60
N LEU A 183 23.34 -22.68 -30.63
CA LEU A 183 24.02 -23.14 -31.85
C LEU A 183 23.40 -24.45 -32.38
N PRO A 184 23.36 -24.66 -33.71
CA PRO A 184 22.73 -25.83 -34.32
C PRO A 184 23.67 -27.05 -34.25
N LYS A 185 23.31 -28.06 -33.47
CA LYS A 185 23.97 -29.38 -33.57
C LYS A 185 23.42 -30.14 -34.77
N GLN A 186 24.19 -30.11 -35.85
CA GLN A 186 24.12 -31.09 -36.94
C GLN A 186 24.30 -32.50 -36.37
N LYS A 187 23.37 -33.42 -36.67
CA LYS A 187 23.63 -34.85 -36.70
C LYS A 187 22.97 -35.45 -37.93
N ASN A 188 23.78 -36.19 -38.68
CA ASN A 188 23.51 -36.82 -39.95
C ASN A 188 22.32 -37.79 -39.89
N LYS A 189 21.55 -37.83 -40.98
CA LYS A 189 20.56 -38.87 -41.31
C LYS A 189 21.23 -40.26 -41.39
N PRO A 190 20.47 -41.33 -41.13
CA PRO A 190 19.95 -42.13 -42.24
C PRO A 190 18.43 -42.41 -42.16
N ILE A 191 17.83 -42.66 -43.32
CA ILE A 191 16.45 -43.13 -43.61
C ILE A 191 16.63 -44.38 -44.51
N PRO A 192 15.68 -45.35 -44.69
CA PRO A 192 14.34 -45.61 -44.11
C PRO A 192 14.27 -47.02 -43.44
N VAL A 193 13.18 -47.45 -42.78
CA VAL A 193 12.00 -48.14 -43.37
C VAL A 193 10.94 -48.40 -42.27
N SER A 194 9.69 -48.01 -42.59
CA SER A 194 8.33 -48.50 -42.22
C SER A 194 8.17 -49.55 -41.10
N LYS A 195 7.19 -49.58 -40.18
CA LYS A 195 5.73 -49.31 -40.17
C LYS A 195 5.27 -49.25 -38.69
N GLU A 196 4.34 -48.34 -38.38
CA GLU A 196 3.08 -48.51 -37.61
C GLU A 196 2.97 -49.67 -36.60
N THR A 197 2.49 -49.57 -35.34
CA THR A 197 1.48 -48.71 -34.69
C THR A 197 1.49 -48.95 -33.16
N GLU A 198 1.06 -47.92 -32.38
CA GLU A 198 0.46 -47.97 -31.02
C GLU A 198 1.32 -48.45 -29.82
N SER A 199 1.45 -47.78 -28.67
CA SER A 199 0.55 -46.86 -27.96
C SER A 199 1.27 -46.02 -26.86
N SER A 200 0.85 -44.75 -26.77
CA SER A 200 0.73 -43.83 -25.61
C SER A 200 1.84 -43.66 -24.56
N ASN A 201 2.50 -42.50 -24.59
CA ASN A 201 2.57 -41.59 -23.42
C ASN A 201 2.58 -40.11 -23.87
N VAL A 202 1.50 -39.41 -23.54
CA VAL A 202 1.04 -38.15 -24.13
C VAL A 202 1.75 -36.94 -23.50
N SER A 203 2.65 -36.30 -24.25
CA SER A 203 3.03 -34.92 -24.00
C SER A 203 2.02 -34.00 -24.70
N GLN A 204 1.19 -33.30 -23.92
CA GLN A 204 0.18 -32.38 -24.43
C GLN A 204 0.82 -31.22 -25.20
N LYS A 205 0.93 -31.36 -26.53
CA LYS A 205 1.22 -30.24 -27.43
C LYS A 205 0.03 -29.28 -27.39
N LYS A 206 0.20 -28.08 -26.84
CA LYS A 206 -0.86 -27.07 -26.76
C LYS A 206 -1.34 -26.69 -28.17
N SER A 207 -2.55 -27.08 -28.53
CA SER A 207 -3.22 -26.70 -29.79
C SER A 207 -3.56 -25.21 -29.78
N CYS A 208 -3.41 -24.52 -30.90
CA CYS A 208 -3.77 -23.10 -31.02
C CYS A 208 -5.27 -22.90 -30.84
N TRP A 209 -5.67 -21.91 -30.03
CA TRP A 209 -7.09 -21.61 -29.79
C TRP A 209 -7.84 -21.20 -31.06
N ARG A 210 -7.16 -20.58 -32.03
CA ARG A 210 -7.78 -20.00 -33.24
C ARG A 210 -8.14 -21.04 -34.32
N CYS A 211 -7.34 -22.10 -34.45
CA CYS A 211 -7.47 -23.08 -35.52
C CYS A 211 -7.49 -24.54 -35.04
N LYS A 212 -7.33 -24.80 -33.73
CA LYS A 212 -7.25 -26.13 -33.10
C LYS A 212 -6.13 -27.05 -33.61
N SER A 213 -5.25 -26.55 -34.49
CA SER A 213 -4.05 -27.26 -34.92
C SER A 213 -2.80 -26.79 -34.19
N THR A 214 -1.72 -27.56 -34.33
CA THR A 214 -0.38 -27.21 -33.84
C THR A 214 0.39 -26.56 -34.98
N HIS A 215 0.92 -25.35 -34.78
CA HIS A 215 1.68 -24.62 -35.78
C HIS A 215 2.72 -23.72 -35.10
N GLU A 216 3.69 -23.21 -35.87
CA GLU A 216 4.70 -22.29 -35.37
C GLU A 216 4.11 -20.95 -34.94
N VAL A 217 4.79 -20.26 -34.02
CA VAL A 217 4.35 -18.95 -33.51
C VAL A 217 4.16 -17.96 -34.67
N ARG A 218 3.00 -17.29 -34.71
CA ARG A 218 2.55 -16.36 -35.78
C ARG A 218 2.22 -16.97 -37.15
N GLN A 219 2.34 -18.28 -37.34
CA GLN A 219 1.89 -18.97 -38.56
C GLN A 219 0.53 -19.65 -38.39
N CYS A 220 -0.46 -18.94 -37.83
CA CYS A 220 -1.78 -19.53 -37.63
C CYS A 220 -2.55 -19.57 -38.96
N PRO A 221 -3.02 -20.75 -39.42
CA PRO A 221 -3.83 -20.86 -40.65
C PRO A 221 -5.13 -20.05 -40.58
N ALA A 222 -5.64 -19.78 -39.37
CA ALA A 222 -6.84 -18.99 -39.17
C ALA A 222 -6.57 -17.47 -39.10
N TRP A 223 -5.33 -17.02 -39.29
CA TRP A 223 -5.02 -15.59 -39.31
C TRP A 223 -5.68 -14.91 -40.53
N ASN A 224 -6.37 -13.78 -40.33
CA ASN A 224 -7.21 -13.10 -41.33
C ASN A 224 -8.38 -13.92 -41.89
N TYR A 225 -8.70 -15.08 -41.31
CA TYR A 225 -9.91 -15.81 -41.67
C TYR A 225 -11.14 -15.17 -41.01
N LYS A 226 -12.19 -14.91 -41.80
CA LYS A 226 -13.47 -14.38 -41.31
C LYS A 226 -14.42 -15.52 -40.96
N CYS A 227 -14.73 -15.67 -39.68
CA CYS A 227 -15.61 -16.73 -39.20
C CYS A 227 -17.04 -16.57 -39.74
N LYS A 228 -17.61 -17.62 -40.31
CA LYS A 228 -19.00 -17.61 -40.79
C LYS A 228 -20.05 -17.57 -39.67
N ASN A 229 -19.70 -17.99 -38.45
CA ASN A 229 -20.64 -18.03 -37.32
C ASN A 229 -20.82 -16.65 -36.66
N CYS A 230 -19.74 -15.87 -36.49
CA CYS A 230 -19.80 -14.57 -35.81
C CYS A 230 -19.38 -13.37 -36.65
N GLY A 231 -18.82 -13.60 -37.86
CA GLY A 231 -18.33 -12.52 -38.73
C GLY A 231 -16.98 -11.92 -38.32
N GLU A 232 -16.43 -12.30 -37.16
CA GLU A 232 -15.14 -11.79 -36.65
C GLU A 232 -13.93 -12.50 -37.30
N LEU A 233 -12.78 -11.80 -37.31
CA LEU A 233 -11.54 -12.30 -37.89
C LEU A 233 -10.73 -13.20 -36.93
N HIS A 234 -9.73 -13.88 -37.49
CA HIS A 234 -8.64 -14.59 -36.80
C HIS A 234 -8.99 -15.92 -36.12
N HIS A 235 -10.05 -16.62 -36.51
CA HIS A 235 -10.36 -17.98 -36.03
C HIS A 235 -11.28 -18.75 -37.00
N PHE A 236 -11.23 -20.09 -36.97
CA PHE A 236 -12.17 -20.94 -37.71
C PHE A 236 -13.50 -21.12 -36.95
N GLU A 237 -14.57 -21.52 -37.65
CA GLU A 237 -15.90 -21.78 -37.08
C GLU A 237 -15.85 -22.74 -35.89
N ILE A 238 -15.00 -23.77 -35.97
CA ILE A 238 -14.79 -24.76 -34.89
C ILE A 238 -14.20 -24.15 -33.60
N SER A 239 -13.63 -22.95 -33.69
CA SER A 239 -13.02 -22.21 -32.59
C SER A 239 -13.85 -21.01 -32.15
N CYS A 240 -15.01 -20.79 -32.79
CA CYS A 240 -15.89 -19.67 -32.50
C CYS A 240 -16.51 -19.82 -31.10
N ARG A 241 -16.41 -18.77 -30.28
CA ARG A 241 -17.01 -18.74 -28.94
C ARG A 241 -18.45 -18.23 -28.94
N ASN A 242 -18.89 -17.61 -30.03
CA ASN A 242 -20.25 -17.09 -30.21
C ASN A 242 -21.11 -18.13 -30.94
N VAL A 243 -21.42 -19.22 -30.26
CA VAL A 243 -22.41 -20.19 -30.76
C VAL A 243 -23.78 -19.79 -30.24
N ALA A 244 -24.43 -18.84 -30.94
CA ALA A 244 -25.87 -18.64 -30.81
C ALA A 244 -26.59 -19.66 -31.70
N SER A 245 -27.03 -20.76 -31.06
CA SER A 245 -28.13 -21.67 -31.41
C SER A 245 -28.66 -21.71 -32.86
N SER A 246 -28.38 -22.82 -33.57
CA SER A 246 -29.26 -23.39 -34.60
C SER A 246 -29.16 -24.93 -34.66
N GLN A 247 -29.93 -25.56 -33.77
CA GLN A 247 -30.67 -26.85 -33.85
C GLN A 247 -30.03 -28.17 -34.37
N ASN A 248 -30.16 -29.19 -33.49
CA ASN A 248 -30.44 -30.63 -33.68
C ASN A 248 -29.31 -31.57 -34.20
N LYS A 249 -28.96 -32.73 -33.60
CA LYS A 249 -29.59 -33.65 -32.61
C LYS A 249 -28.50 -34.31 -31.73
N PRO A 250 -28.76 -34.68 -30.46
CA PRO A 250 -27.91 -35.61 -29.70
C PRO A 250 -28.35 -37.07 -29.91
N CYS A 251 -27.39 -37.96 -30.14
CA CYS A 251 -27.59 -39.41 -30.06
C CYS A 251 -27.39 -39.85 -28.60
N TYR A 252 -28.42 -40.46 -28.02
CA TYR A 252 -28.47 -40.96 -26.65
C TYR A 252 -27.48 -42.11 -26.39
N LYS A 253 -26.83 -42.08 -25.22
CA LYS A 253 -26.70 -43.28 -24.37
C LYS A 253 -26.94 -42.92 -22.90
N ASN A 254 -27.94 -43.60 -22.35
CA ASN A 254 -28.37 -43.62 -20.96
C ASN A 254 -27.25 -44.06 -19.99
N MET A 255 -27.24 -43.46 -18.81
CA MET A 255 -27.12 -44.20 -17.55
C MET A 255 -27.94 -43.50 -16.45
N ASN A 256 -28.84 -44.28 -15.86
CA ASN A 256 -29.71 -43.94 -14.74
C ASN A 256 -28.90 -43.63 -13.47
N ASN A 257 -29.32 -42.64 -12.68
CA ASN A 257 -30.06 -42.90 -11.43
C ASN A 257 -30.29 -41.61 -10.61
N LEU A 258 -31.58 -41.34 -10.38
CA LEU A 258 -32.23 -40.98 -9.11
C LEU A 258 -31.34 -40.41 -7.98
N ASN A 259 -31.57 -39.14 -7.59
CA ASN A 259 -32.41 -38.90 -6.42
C ASN A 259 -32.93 -37.45 -6.31
N LYS A 260 -34.11 -37.34 -5.71
CA LYS A 260 -35.04 -36.22 -5.72
C LYS A 260 -34.83 -35.23 -4.55
N ASN A 261 -35.12 -33.97 -4.86
CA ASN A 261 -35.90 -32.97 -4.10
C ASN A 261 -35.50 -32.52 -2.69
N GLY A 262 -35.38 -31.20 -2.55
CA GLY A 262 -35.55 -30.47 -1.29
C GLY A 262 -35.35 -28.95 -1.47
N LYS A 263 -36.39 -28.23 -1.91
CA LYS A 263 -36.43 -26.74 -1.95
C LYS A 263 -36.71 -26.16 -0.54
N PRO A 264 -36.41 -24.87 -0.31
CA PRO A 264 -36.21 -24.29 1.01
C PRO A 264 -37.52 -23.77 1.65
N GLY A 265 -37.64 -23.96 2.96
CA GLY A 265 -38.70 -23.38 3.79
C GLY A 265 -38.30 -22.00 4.32
N ASN A 266 -39.14 -21.03 4.01
CA ASN A 266 -39.07 -19.62 4.39
C ASN A 266 -40.08 -19.39 5.53
N HIS A 267 -39.71 -18.80 6.67
CA HIS A 267 -40.68 -18.19 7.62
C HIS A 267 -40.03 -17.17 8.56
N ASN A 268 -40.14 -15.89 8.18
CA ASN A 268 -40.74 -14.77 8.90
C ASN A 268 -40.74 -14.67 10.46
N LYS A 269 -40.41 -13.43 10.89
CA LYS A 269 -40.92 -12.65 12.06
C LYS A 269 -40.39 -13.11 13.44
N THR A 270 -39.95 -12.22 14.32
CA THR A 270 -40.78 -11.18 14.95
C THR A 270 -39.89 -10.16 15.68
N LEU A 271 -40.09 -8.87 15.40
CA LEU A 271 -39.69 -7.73 16.24
C LEU A 271 -40.81 -7.51 17.25
N ASN A 272 -40.49 -7.48 18.55
CA ASN A 272 -41.31 -6.80 19.56
C ASN A 272 -40.46 -6.39 20.78
N ASN A 273 -40.47 -5.08 21.00
CA ASN A 273 -40.33 -4.28 22.22
C ASN A 273 -40.34 -4.98 23.59
N LEU A 274 -39.58 -4.40 24.53
CA LEU A 274 -40.01 -3.82 25.84
C LEU A 274 -38.74 -3.49 26.67
N LEU A 275 -38.39 -2.21 26.86
CA LEU A 275 -38.70 -1.39 28.05
C LEU A 275 -38.19 -1.95 29.39
N LYS A 276 -37.03 -1.46 29.87
CA LYS A 276 -36.86 -0.67 31.10
C LYS A 276 -35.40 -0.30 31.30
#